data_AF-A0A7T2PCB0-F1
#
_entry.id   AF-A0A7T2PCB0-F1
#
_cell.length_a   1.000
_cell.length_b   1.000
_cell.length_c   1.000
_cell.angle_alpha   90.00
_cell.angle_beta   90.00
_cell.angle_gamma   90.00
#
_symmetry.space_group_name_H-M   'P 1'
#
loop_
_entity.id
_entity.type
_entity.pdbx_description
1 polymer ?
#
loop_
_entity_poly.entity_id
_entity_poly.type
_entity_poly.pdbx_seq_one_letter_code
_entity_poly.pdbx_strand_id
1 'polypeptide(L)' 'MDKKITRAAIFHRSHTNMSYAYSSNQLHMRLRTAKGEVTEVFLRAGDPFDWASQGGGGI' A
#
# COMPACT_ATOMS: atom_id res chain seq x y z
N MET A 1 10.98 -22.88 11.05
CA MET A 1 9.52 -22.84 10.81
C MET A 1 9.25 -21.62 9.95
N ASP A 2 8.77 -21.83 8.72
CA ASP A 2 8.41 -20.72 7.85
C ASP A 2 7.23 -19.97 8.45
N LYS A 3 7.45 -18.69 8.70
CA LYS A 3 6.44 -17.82 9.30
C LYS A 3 5.42 -17.48 8.22
N LYS A 4 4.29 -18.18 8.25
CA LYS A 4 3.22 -18.00 7.27
C LYS A 4 2.43 -16.72 7.57
N ILE A 5 2.16 -15.93 6.53
CA ILE A 5 1.29 -14.76 6.60
C ILE A 5 -0.15 -15.16 6.27
N THR A 6 -1.07 -14.85 7.16
CA THR A 6 -2.50 -15.05 7.03
C THR A 6 -3.10 -13.97 6.13
N ARG A 7 -3.32 -14.32 4.85
CA ARG A 7 -3.81 -13.37 3.83
C ARG A 7 -5.13 -12.69 4.20
N ALA A 8 -6.05 -13.40 4.85
CA ALA A 8 -7.34 -12.85 5.28
C ALA A 8 -7.22 -11.77 6.37
N ALA A 9 -6.09 -11.71 7.07
CA ALA A 9 -5.81 -10.68 8.07
C ALA A 9 -5.14 -9.43 7.47
N ILE A 10 -4.75 -9.47 6.19
CA ILE A 10 -4.20 -8.32 5.47
C ILE A 10 -5.37 -7.44 5.02
N PHE A 11 -5.38 -6.17 5.43
CA PHE A 11 -6.46 -5.27 5.08
C PHE A 11 -5.99 -3.85 4.82
N HIS A 12 -6.43 -3.30 3.68
CA HIS A 12 -6.34 -1.90 3.31
C HIS A 12 -7.61 -1.50 2.54
N ARG A 13 -8.01 -0.22 2.65
CA ARG A 13 -9.00 0.42 1.77
C ARG A 13 -8.48 1.80 1.41
N SER A 14 -8.72 2.23 0.17
CA SER A 14 -8.26 3.51 -0.36
C SER A 14 -8.99 4.74 0.20
N HIS A 15 -9.77 4.58 1.27
CA HIS A 15 -10.58 5.64 1.86
C HIS A 15 -10.74 5.49 3.38
N THR A 16 -11.50 6.43 3.96
CA THR A 16 -11.87 6.52 5.38
C THR A 16 -10.64 6.48 6.30
N ASN A 17 -10.63 5.61 7.30
CA ASN A 17 -9.56 5.55 8.30
C ASN A 17 -8.29 4.85 7.81
N MET A 18 -8.34 4.22 6.63
CA MET A 18 -7.22 3.46 6.06
C MET A 18 -6.40 4.27 5.05
N SER A 19 -7.00 5.27 4.43
CA SER A 19 -6.32 6.22 3.55
C SER A 19 -7.04 7.57 3.59
N TYR A 20 -6.32 8.62 3.96
CA TYR A 20 -6.87 9.96 4.08
C TYR A 20 -5.81 11.04 3.91
N ALA A 21 -6.22 12.21 3.43
CA ALA A 21 -5.36 13.39 3.37
C ALA A 21 -5.08 13.88 4.80
N TYR A 22 -3.80 13.96 5.17
CA TYR A 22 -3.37 14.52 6.46
C TYR A 22 -3.12 16.02 6.36
N SER A 23 -2.57 16.45 5.23
CA SER A 23 -2.39 17.85 4.88
C SER A 23 -2.50 18.01 3.35
N SER A 24 -2.32 19.23 2.85
CA SER A 24 -2.41 19.54 1.42
C SER A 24 -1.43 18.76 0.54
N ASN A 25 -0.34 18.26 1.10
CA ASN A 25 0.72 17.56 0.37
C ASN A 25 1.10 16.20 0.98
N GLN A 26 0.32 15.68 1.94
CA GLN A 26 0.61 14.40 2.59
C GLN A 26 -0.62 13.51 2.64
N LEU A 27 -0.47 12.30 2.09
CA LEU A 27 -1.44 11.23 2.19
C LEU A 27 -1.00 10.25 3.29
N HIS A 28 -1.86 9.99 4.25
CA HIS A 28 -1.63 8.92 5.22
C HIS A 28 -2.29 7.64 4.71
N MET A 29 -1.50 6.56 4.64
CA MET A 29 -1.96 5.22 4.30
C MET A 29 -1.63 4.26 5.43
N ARG A 30 -2.55 3.32 5.70
CA ARG A 30 -2.39 2.32 6.75
C ARG A 30 -2.58 0.92 6.16
N LEU A 31 -1.88 -0.07 6.71
CA LEU A 31 -2.06 -1.49 6.42
C LEU A 31 -2.28 -2.23 7.74
N ARG A 32 -3.29 -3.09 7.82
CA ARG A 32 -3.50 -4.00 8.95
C ARG A 32 -3.05 -5.40 8.58
N THR A 33 -2.45 -6.09 9.54
CA THR A 33 -1.98 -7.48 9.41
C THR A 33 -2.27 -8.24 10.70
N ALA A 34 -2.20 -9.56 10.66
CA ALA A 34 -2.18 -10.34 11.90
C ALA A 34 -0.94 -9.96 12.73
N LYS A 35 -1.13 -9.89 14.05
CA LYS A 35 -0.08 -9.46 14.98
C LYS A 35 1.10 -10.42 14.89
N GLY A 36 2.28 -9.85 14.66
CA GLY A 36 3.53 -10.59 14.67
C GLY A 36 3.80 -11.41 13.43
N GLU A 37 2.92 -11.52 12.43
CA GLU A 37 3.19 -12.29 11.21
C GLU A 37 4.03 -11.52 10.18
N VAL A 38 3.85 -10.21 10.09
CA VAL A 38 4.53 -9.32 9.13
C VAL A 38 5.63 -8.55 9.85
N THR A 39 6.84 -8.61 9.30
CA THR A 39 8.04 -7.93 9.84
C THR A 39 8.40 -6.68 9.06
N GLU A 40 8.03 -6.61 7.78
CA GLU A 40 8.36 -5.50 6.89
C GLU A 40 7.23 -5.29 5.86
N VAL A 41 7.04 -4.03 5.46
CA VAL A 41 6.05 -3.62 4.46
C VAL A 41 6.70 -2.58 3.55
N PHE A 42 6.63 -2.80 2.24
CA PHE A 42 7.07 -1.84 1.23
C PHE A 42 5.85 -1.22 0.54
N LEU A 43 5.78 0.11 0.53
CA LEU A 43 4.81 0.84 -0.27
C LEU A 43 5.39 1.09 -1.66
N ARG A 44 4.71 0.58 -2.69
CA ARG A 44 4.93 0.99 -4.08
C ARG A 44 3.86 2.00 -4.45
N ALA A 45 4.27 3.24 -4.69
CA ALA A 45 3.39 4.33 -5.08
C ALA A 45 4.04 5.13 -6.23
N GLY A 46 3.20 5.75 -7.05
CA GLY A 46 3.59 6.55 -8.21
C GLY A 46 2.41 7.38 -8.69
N ASP A 47 2.68 8.27 -9.64
CA ASP A 47 1.63 9.04 -10.31
C ASP A 47 0.89 8.13 -11.32
N PRO A 48 -0.44 8.01 -11.26
CA PRO A 48 -1.22 7.26 -12.27
C PRO A 48 -1.05 7.76 -13.70
N PHE A 49 -0.65 9.02 -13.89
CA PHE A 49 -0.48 9.66 -15.19
C PHE A 49 0.97 9.63 -15.70
N ASP A 50 1.92 9.13 -14.92
CA ASP A 50 3.31 8.98 -15.34
C ASP A 50 3.51 7.62 -16.05
N TRP A 51 3.01 7.52 -17.28
CA TRP A 51 3.07 6.31 -18.12
C TRP A 51 4.42 6.15 -18.85
N ALA A 52 5.11 7.27 -19.09
CA ALA A 52 6.38 7.31 -19.82
C ALA A 52 7.54 6.74 -18.98
N SER A 53 7.50 6.93 -17.66
CA SER A 53 8.52 6.38 -16.75
C SER A 53 8.19 4.98 -16.21
N GLN A 54 6.89 4.59 -16.21
CA GLN A 54 6.41 3.35 -15.59
C GLN A 54 6.12 2.20 -16.57
N GLY A 55 6.57 2.30 -17.83
CA GLY A 55 6.56 1.19 -18.78
C GLY A 55 5.19 0.84 -19.38
N GLY A 56 4.21 1.73 -19.27
CA GLY A 56 2.85 1.56 -19.83
C GLY A 56 2.64 2.23 -21.20
N GLY A 57 3.61 3.01 -21.68
CA GLY A 57 3.60 3.58 -23.03
C GLY A 57 3.90 2.50 -24.07
N GLY A 58 2.88 2.07 -24.80
CA GLY A 58 3.02 1.18 -25.94
C GLY A 58 4.06 1.70 -26.93
N ILE A 59 5.05 0.85 -27.21
CA ILE A 59 5.58 0.69 -28.57
C ILE A 59 4.54 0.00 -29.44
#